data_AF-A0A2S8Y6K3-F1
#
_entry.id   AF-A0A2S8Y6K3-F1
#
_cell.length_a   1.000
_cell.length_b   1.000
_cell.length_c   1.000
_cell.angle_alpha   90.00
_cell.angle_beta   90.00
_cell.angle_gamma   90.00
#
_symmetry.space_group_name_H-M   'P 1'
#
loop_
_entity.id
_entity.type
_entity.pdbx_description
1 polymer ?
#
loop_
_entity_poly.entity_id
_entity_poly.type
_entity_poly.pdbx_seq_one_letter_code
_entity_poly.pdbx_strand_id
1 'polypeptide(L)' 'MPIKCNNPDFLINIIRQKHPDVVERHPTATQHQFTFSCGLIMNLFNTGSVNFQGNSHESRTAFDIVAVIDMINRPA' A
#
# COMPACT_ATOMS: atom_id res chain seq x y z
N MET A 1 -2.68 2.63 -13.51
CA MET A 1 -3.47 1.38 -13.46
C MET A 1 -3.49 0.91 -12.01
N PRO A 2 -4.63 0.42 -11.48
CA PRO A 2 -4.69 -0.13 -10.13
C PRO A 2 -3.79 -1.37 -10.05
N ILE A 3 -2.96 -1.44 -9.01
CA ILE A 3 -2.11 -2.61 -8.77
C ILE A 3 -2.92 -3.61 -7.96
N LYS A 4 -2.85 -4.88 -8.33
CA LYS A 4 -3.54 -5.96 -7.60
C LYS A 4 -2.60 -6.54 -6.55
N CYS A 5 -3.08 -6.74 -5.34
CA CYS A 5 -2.40 -7.45 -4.26
C CYS A 5 -3.26 -8.64 -3.82
N ASN A 6 -2.70 -9.85 -3.91
CA ASN A 6 -3.40 -11.10 -3.61
C ASN A 6 -3.62 -11.31 -2.10
N ASN A 7 -2.81 -10.67 -1.25
CA ASN A 7 -2.94 -10.73 0.20
C ASN A 7 -2.87 -9.33 0.84
N PRO A 8 -4.01 -8.62 0.93
CA PRO A 8 -4.10 -7.28 1.52
C PRO A 8 -3.63 -7.22 2.97
N ASP A 9 -4.02 -8.20 3.79
CA ASP A 9 -3.70 -8.22 5.22
C ASP A 9 -2.19 -8.33 5.47
N PHE A 10 -1.52 -9.16 4.68
CA PHE A 10 -0.07 -9.28 4.75
C PHE A 10 0.63 -7.99 4.29
N LEU A 11 0.12 -7.32 3.25
CA LEU A 11 0.62 -6.02 2.84
C LEU A 11 0.49 -4.99 3.97
N ILE A 12 -0.67 -4.91 4.62
CA ILE A 12 -0.91 -4.00 5.76
C ILE A 12 0.13 -4.24 6.87
N ASN A 13 0.38 -5.50 7.22
CA ASN A 13 1.36 -5.84 8.24
C ASN A 13 2.77 -5.39 7.87
N ILE A 14 3.19 -5.59 6.60
CA ILE A 14 4.49 -5.12 6.12
C ILE A 14 4.58 -3.59 6.18
N ILE A 15 3.54 -2.88 5.74
CA ILE A 15 3.52 -1.41 5.74
C ILE A 15 3.70 -0.89 7.17
N ARG A 16 2.95 -1.41 8.14
CA ARG A 16 3.07 -1.02 9.55
C ARG A 16 4.44 -1.34 10.14
N GLN A 17 5.07 -2.44 9.73
CA GLN A 17 6.41 -2.82 10.20
C GLN A 17 7.52 -1.94 9.59
N LYS A 18 7.45 -1.65 8.28
CA LYS A 18 8.48 -0.89 7.57
C LYS A 18 8.34 0.63 7.72
N HIS A 19 7.12 1.11 7.92
CA HIS A 19 6.78 2.53 8.03
C HIS A 19 6.00 2.76 9.32
N PRO A 20 6.66 2.74 10.50
CA PRO A 20 5.98 2.90 11.79
C PRO A 20 5.36 4.30 11.99
N ASP A 21 5.78 5.29 11.20
CA ASP A 21 5.27 6.66 11.18
C ASP A 21 4.07 6.84 10.23
N VAL A 22 3.65 5.79 9.52
CA VAL A 22 2.54 5.87 8.58
C VAL A 22 1.22 6.14 9.31
N VAL A 23 0.45 7.09 8.81
CA VAL A 23 -0.89 7.38 9.36
C VAL A 23 -1.89 6.52 8.61
N GLU A 24 -2.50 5.57 9.31
CA GLU A 24 -3.59 4.76 8.77
C GLU A 24 -4.95 5.37 9.10
N ARG A 25 -5.83 5.38 8.09
CA ARG A 25 -7.24 5.76 8.21
C ARG A 25 -8.11 4.73 7.51
N HIS A 26 -9.36 4.65 7.94
CA HIS A 26 -10.39 3.82 7.31
C HIS A 26 -11.53 4.71 6.82
N PRO A 27 -11.41 5.38 5.65
CA PRO A 27 -12.45 6.26 5.14
C PRO A 27 -13.77 5.54 4.88
N THR A 28 -13.69 4.25 4.54
CA THR A 28 -14.84 3.36 4.36
C THR A 28 -14.53 2.01 5.01
N ALA A 29 -15.55 1.16 5.16
CA ALA A 29 -15.38 -0.18 5.72
C ALA A 29 -14.53 -1.12 4.85
N THR A 30 -14.26 -0.75 3.60
CA THR A 30 -13.57 -1.58 2.61
C THR A 30 -12.22 -1.02 2.20
N GLN A 31 -11.81 0.13 2.75
CA GLN A 31 -10.62 0.87 2.34
C GLN A 31 -9.73 1.19 3.53
N HIS A 32 -8.47 0.78 3.43
CA HIS A 32 -7.37 1.23 4.26
C HIS A 32 -6.60 2.30 3.50
N GLN A 33 -6.55 3.50 4.06
CA GLN A 33 -5.75 4.60 3.53
C GLN A 33 -4.52 4.79 4.42
N PHE A 34 -3.35 4.81 3.81
CA PHE A 34 -2.06 5.02 4.45
C PHE A 34 -1.44 6.30 3.91
N THR A 35 -1.16 7.25 4.80
CA THR A 35 -0.46 8.49 4.47
C THR A 35 0.96 8.41 5.02
N PHE A 36 1.93 8.47 4.13
CA PHE A 36 3.35 8.43 4.46
C PHE A 36 3.88 9.85 4.69
N SER A 37 4.93 9.96 5.49
CA SER A 37 5.59 11.24 5.80
C SER A 37 6.15 11.96 4.56
N CYS A 38 6.46 11.22 3.49
CA CYS A 38 6.91 11.76 2.21
C CYS A 38 5.77 12.33 1.32
N GLY A 39 4.53 12.38 1.82
CA GLY A 39 3.37 12.88 1.06
C GLY A 39 2.78 11.85 0.09
N LEU A 40 3.27 10.60 0.09
CA LEU A 40 2.65 9.49 -0.60
C LEU A 40 1.37 9.06 0.15
N ILE A 41 0.33 8.73 -0.59
CA ILE A 41 -0.91 8.16 -0.07
C ILE A 41 -1.16 6.84 -0.80
N MET A 42 -1.25 5.75 -0.03
CA MET A 42 -1.65 4.44 -0.54
C MET A 42 -3.08 4.14 -0.10
N ASN A 43 -3.93 3.77 -1.04
CA ASN A 43 -5.27 3.28 -0.78
C ASN A 43 -5.32 1.79 -1.12
N LEU A 44 -5.56 0.96 -0.13
CA LEU A 44 -5.73 -0.48 -0.25
C LEU A 44 -7.20 -0.83 -0.01
N PHE A 45 -7.81 -1.49 -0.97
CA PHE A 45 -9.17 -2.01 -0.85
C PHE A 45 -9.14 -3.48 -0.44
N ASN A 46 -10.14 -3.93 0.31
CA ASN A 46 -10.31 -5.33 0.70
C ASN A 46 -10.36 -6.30 -0.50
N THR A 47 -10.77 -5.80 -1.67
CA THR A 47 -10.71 -6.56 -2.94
C THR A 47 -9.29 -6.79 -3.44
N GLY A 48 -8.26 -6.26 -2.78
CA GLY A 48 -6.87 -6.31 -3.19
C GLY A 48 -6.46 -5.26 -4.22
N SER A 49 -7.32 -4.28 -4.50
CA SER A 49 -6.92 -3.16 -5.36
C SER A 49 -6.06 -2.17 -4.56
N VAL A 50 -4.93 -1.75 -5.12
CA VAL A 50 -4.00 -0.78 -4.53
C VAL A 50 -3.86 0.40 -5.47
N ASN A 51 -4.08 1.60 -4.94
CA ASN A 51 -3.94 2.86 -5.65
C ASN A 51 -3.03 3.81 -4.90
N PHE A 52 -2.06 4.40 -5.60
CA PHE A 52 -1.18 5.44 -5.05
C PHE A 52 -1.63 6.82 -5.52
N GLN A 53 -1.59 7.80 -4.62
CA GLN A 53 -1.91 9.21 -4.85
C GLN A 53 -0.88 10.07 -4.14
N GLY A 54 -0.54 11.24 -4.70
CA GLY A 54 0.44 12.16 -4.10
C GLY A 54 1.87 11.60 -4.15
N ASN A 55 2.82 12.43 -4.57
CA ASN A 55 4.26 12.08 -4.68
C ASN A 55 4.58 10.67 -5.23
N SER A 56 3.70 10.09 -6.06
CA SER A 56 3.73 8.64 -6.37
C SER A 56 4.60 8.27 -7.57
N HIS A 57 4.98 9.25 -8.40
CA HIS A 57 5.77 9.00 -9.62
C HIS A 57 7.27 8.87 -9.36
N GLU A 58 7.78 9.41 -8.25
CA GLU A 58 9.22 9.41 -7.92
C GLU A 58 9.52 8.96 -6.48
N SER A 59 8.49 8.66 -5.67
CA SER A 59 8.73 8.20 -4.30
C SER A 59 9.31 6.79 -4.30
N ARG A 60 10.54 6.67 -3.79
CA ARG A 60 11.19 5.39 -3.48
C ARG A 60 10.27 4.47 -2.65
N THR A 61 9.46 5.05 -1.77
CA THR A 61 8.46 4.32 -0.99
C THR A 61 7.43 3.64 -1.89
N ALA A 62 6.93 4.30 -2.94
CA ALA A 62 5.99 3.69 -3.86
C ALA A 62 6.62 2.48 -4.58
N PHE A 63 7.85 2.63 -5.08
CA PHE A 63 8.58 1.53 -5.70
C PHE A 63 8.81 0.34 -4.75
N ASP A 64 9.22 0.61 -3.51
CA ASP A 64 9.44 -0.42 -2.51
C ASP A 64 8.14 -1.18 -2.20
N ILE A 65 7.01 -0.48 -2.12
CA ILE A 65 5.70 -1.10 -1.88
C ILE A 65 5.26 -1.94 -3.08
N VAL A 66 5.46 -1.46 -4.32
CA VAL A 66 5.15 -2.23 -5.52
C VAL A 66 5.98 -3.52 -5.57
N ALA A 67 7.27 -3.45 -5.25
CA ALA A 67 8.12 -4.64 -5.18
C ALA A 67 7.64 -5.66 -4.14
N VAL A 68 7.14 -5.18 -2.98
CA VAL A 68 6.49 -6.04 -1.98
C VAL A 68 5.23 -6.69 -2.55
N ILE A 69 4.37 -5.94 -3.23
CA ILE A 69 3.15 -6.48 -3.85
C ILE A 69 3.49 -7.55 -4.88
N ASP A 70 4.51 -7.32 -5.72
CA ASP A 70 4.97 -8.30 -6.70
C ASP A 70 5.48 -9.57 -6.03
N MET A 71 6.20 -9.45 -4.91
CA MET A 71 6.66 -10.59 -4.12
C MET A 71 5.47 -11.37 -3.52
N ILE A 72 4.45 -10.68 -3.01
CA ILE A 72 3.22 -11.30 -2.48
C ILE A 72 2.46 -12.05 -3.57
N ASN A 73 2.45 -11.50 -4.78
CA ASN A 73 1.71 -12.08 -5.90
C ASN A 73 2.43 -13.23 -6.59
N ARG A 74 3.73 -13.44 -6.35
CA ARG A 74 4.48 -14.55 -6.95
C ARG A 74 3.92 -15.88 -6.43
N PRO A 75 3.55 -16.81 -7.32
CA PRO A 75 3.25 -18.17 -6.90
C PRO A 75 4.53 -18.81 -6.32
N ALA A 76 4.36 -19.52 -5.20
CA ALA A 76 5.42 -20.32 -4.58
C ALA A 76 5.91 -21.44 -5.51
#